data_AF-A0A0M8WNF9-F1
#
_entry.id   AF-A0A0M8WNF9-F1
#
_cell.length_a   1.000
_cell.length_b   1.000
_cell.length_c   1.000
_cell.angle_alpha   90.00
_cell.angle_beta   90.00
_cell.angle_gamma   90.00
#
_symmetry.space_group_name_H-M   'P 1'
#
loop_
_entity.id
_entity.type
_entity.pdbx_description
1 polymer ?
#
loop_
_entity_poly.entity_id
_entity_poly.type
_entity_poly.pdbx_seq_one_letter_code
_entity_poly.pdbx_strand_id
1 'polypeptide(L)'
;MEADDHRPLSEGTGDDMALEMRERCERCETAALPPGGPARICSFECTFCEACAAALGQVCPNCGGELVRRPRRTPPADTASGGVGAGAVS
;
A
#
# COMPACT_ATOMS: atom_id res chain seq x y z
N MET A 1 49.63 -27.88 1.68
CA MET A 1 50.12 -26.56 2.16
C MET A 1 49.73 -25.59 1.06
N GLU A 2 48.60 -24.91 1.07
CA GLU A 2 47.63 -24.52 2.11
C GLU A 2 46.28 -24.41 1.36
N ALA A 3 45.23 -25.10 1.82
CA ALA A 3 44.08 -24.47 2.48
C ALA A 3 43.31 -23.51 1.56
N ASP A 4 42.42 -24.13 0.79
CA ASP A 4 41.23 -23.56 0.16
C ASP A 4 40.33 -22.97 1.27
N ASP A 5 40.56 -21.70 1.64
CA ASP A 5 39.73 -20.99 2.62
C ASP A 5 38.60 -20.25 1.89
N HIS A 6 37.53 -21.02 1.64
CA HIS A 6 36.24 -20.53 1.19
C HIS A 6 35.71 -19.50 2.20
N ARG A 7 35.84 -18.21 1.86
CA ARG A 7 35.28 -17.08 2.62
C ARG A 7 33.76 -17.30 2.82
N PRO A 8 33.24 -17.46 4.05
CA PRO A 8 31.80 -17.56 4.25
C PRO A 8 31.18 -16.21 3.89
N LEU A 9 30.36 -16.21 2.85
CA LEU A 9 29.50 -15.08 2.53
C LEU A 9 28.57 -14.90 3.73
N SER A 10 28.77 -13.80 4.45
CA SER A 10 27.92 -13.32 5.53
C SER A 10 26.45 -13.56 5.18
N GLU A 11 25.78 -14.38 5.98
CA GLU A 11 24.39 -14.77 5.81
C GLU A 11 23.52 -13.53 5.88
N GLY A 12 23.23 -12.96 4.72
CA GLY A 12 22.26 -11.90 4.57
C GLY A 12 20.91 -12.45 5.00
N THR A 13 20.33 -11.85 6.03
CA THR A 13 18.97 -12.09 6.49
C THR A 13 18.01 -11.84 5.33
N GLY A 14 17.76 -12.88 4.54
CA GLY A 14 16.79 -12.92 3.45
C GLY A 14 15.36 -13.05 3.96
N ASP A 15 15.00 -12.23 4.95
CA ASP A 15 13.67 -12.16 5.56
C ASP A 15 13.20 -10.70 5.54
N ASP A 16 13.27 -10.04 4.39
CA ASP A 16 12.71 -8.69 4.21
C ASP A 16 12.24 -8.51 2.75
N MET A 17 11.35 -9.41 2.32
CA MET A 17 10.64 -9.31 1.04
C MET A 17 9.13 -9.40 1.28
N ALA A 18 8.66 -8.83 2.38
CA ALA A 18 7.24 -8.62 2.66
C ALA A 18 6.95 -7.12 2.53
N LEU A 19 6.15 -6.74 1.52
CA LEU A 19 5.73 -5.36 1.34
C LEU A 19 4.88 -4.92 2.54
N GLU A 20 5.46 -4.14 3.45
CA GLU A 20 4.80 -3.72 4.68
C GLU A 20 3.73 -2.65 4.41
N MET A 21 2.53 -2.89 4.90
CA MET A 21 1.44 -1.94 4.78
C MET A 21 1.63 -0.78 5.77
N ARG A 22 1.59 0.47 5.29
CA ARG A 22 1.62 1.63 6.21
C ARG A 22 0.45 1.58 7.20
N GLU A 23 0.76 1.72 8.48
CA GLU A 23 -0.21 1.62 9.59
C GLU A 23 -0.56 2.98 10.20
N ARG A 24 0.03 4.07 9.72
CA ARG A 24 -0.21 5.43 10.24
C ARG A 24 -0.34 6.44 9.11
N CYS A 25 -1.12 7.49 9.35
CA CYS A 25 -1.29 8.60 8.42
C CYS A 25 -0.01 9.43 8.30
N GLU A 26 0.48 9.66 7.08
CA GLU A 26 1.72 10.42 6.85
C GLU A 26 1.58 11.94 7.10
N ARG A 27 0.35 12.45 7.24
CA ARG A 27 0.10 13.87 7.55
C ARG A 27 0.01 14.16 9.04
N CYS A 28 -0.73 13.33 9.77
CA CYS A 28 -1.02 13.61 11.19
C CYS A 28 -0.34 12.64 12.16
N GLU A 29 0.17 11.50 11.69
CA GLU A 29 0.91 10.46 12.44
C GLU A 29 0.16 9.80 13.62
N THR A 30 -0.93 10.41 14.08
CA THR A 30 -1.76 9.96 15.19
C THR A 30 -2.82 8.96 14.76
N ALA A 31 -3.35 9.09 13.54
CA ALA A 31 -4.40 8.19 13.05
C ALA A 31 -3.81 6.82 12.66
N ALA A 32 -4.29 5.76 13.31
CA ALA A 32 -4.00 4.38 12.93
C ALA A 32 -4.76 3.99 11.65
N LEU A 33 -4.10 3.25 10.76
CA LEU A 33 -4.59 2.83 9.46
C LEU A 33 -4.55 1.30 9.35
N PRO A 34 -5.47 0.60 10.05
CA PRO A 34 -5.49 -0.86 10.05
C PRO A 34 -5.73 -1.42 8.65
N PRO A 35 -5.27 -2.66 8.36
CA PRO A 35 -5.56 -3.33 7.10
C PRO A 35 -7.08 -3.46 6.92
N GLY A 36 -7.61 -2.87 5.85
CA GLY A 36 -9.05 -2.82 5.59
C GLY A 36 -9.79 -1.62 6.19
N GLY A 37 -9.12 -0.74 6.92
CA GLY A 37 -9.69 0.50 7.45
C GLY A 37 -9.98 1.57 6.38
N PRO A 38 -10.63 2.69 6.75
CA PRO A 38 -10.92 3.82 5.86
C PRO A 38 -9.67 4.68 5.61
N ALA A 39 -8.66 4.09 4.98
CA ALA A 39 -7.45 4.78 4.54
C ALA A 39 -7.59 5.22 3.07
N ARG A 40 -6.91 6.31 2.72
CA ARG A 40 -6.74 6.77 1.34
C ARG A 40 -5.29 6.60 0.92
N ILE A 41 -5.06 6.21 -0.33
CA ILE A 41 -3.73 5.92 -0.88
C ILE A 41 -3.58 6.53 -2.27
N CYS A 42 -2.37 6.95 -2.64
CA CYS A 42 -2.04 7.33 -4.03
C CYS A 42 -1.27 6.21 -4.75
N SER A 43 -0.98 6.39 -6.04
CA SER A 43 -0.23 5.40 -6.86
C SER A 43 1.24 5.21 -6.42
N PHE A 44 1.78 6.15 -5.64
CA PHE A 44 3.11 6.05 -5.01
C PHE A 44 3.02 5.57 -3.55
N GLU A 45 1.86 5.00 -3.18
CA GLU A 45 1.64 4.34 -1.89
C GLU A 45 1.68 5.26 -0.66
N CYS A 46 1.63 6.59 -0.86
CA CYS A 46 1.43 7.52 0.24
C CYS A 46 0.05 7.31 0.85
N THR A 47 -0.05 7.14 2.18
CA THR A 47 -1.27 6.74 2.87
C THR A 47 -1.72 7.76 3.92
N PHE A 48 -2.99 8.14 3.84
CA PHE A 48 -3.61 9.15 4.71
C PHE A 48 -4.93 8.65 5.30
N CYS A 49 -5.31 9.16 6.48
CA CYS A 49 -6.65 8.94 7.01
C CYS A 49 -7.70 9.73 6.20
N GLU A 50 -8.96 9.29 6.24
CA GLU A 50 -10.05 9.93 5.48
C GLU A 50 -10.18 11.44 5.78
N ALA A 51 -10.03 11.85 7.04
CA ALA A 51 -10.08 13.26 7.44
C ALA A 51 -8.94 14.09 6.82
N CYS A 52 -7.71 13.56 6.83
CA CYS A 52 -6.56 14.23 6.23
C CYS A 52 -6.72 14.34 4.71
N ALA A 53 -7.17 13.27 4.05
CA ALA A 53 -7.42 13.28 2.62
C ALA A 53 -8.54 14.26 2.23
N ALA A 54 -9.61 14.35 3.03
CA ALA A 54 -10.69 15.33 2.81
C ALA A 54 -10.17 16.77 2.93
N ALA A 55 -9.38 17.06 3.97
CA ALA A 55 -8.76 18.36 4.15
C ALA A 55 -7.68 18.70 3.10
N LEU A 56 -7.19 17.71 2.36
CA LEU A 56 -6.28 17.87 1.20
C LEU A 56 -7.04 17.93 -0.14
N GLY A 57 -8.37 17.86 -0.15
CA GLY A 57 -9.14 17.86 -1.39
C GLY A 57 -8.97 16.60 -2.24
N GLN A 58 -8.65 15.46 -1.62
CA GLN A 58 -8.33 14.19 -2.31
C GLN A 58 -7.09 14.26 -3.21
N VAL A 59 -6.18 15.21 -2.99
CA VAL A 59 -4.89 15.31 -3.70
C VAL A 59 -3.75 15.03 -2.73
N CYS A 60 -2.81 14.17 -3.14
CA CYS A 60 -1.65 13.83 -2.34
C CYS A 60 -0.66 15.00 -2.34
N PRO A 61 -0.28 15.55 -1.16
CA PRO A 61 0.66 16.67 -1.09
C PRO A 61 2.09 16.26 -1.46
N ASN A 62 2.42 14.97 -1.41
CA ASN A 62 3.78 14.47 -1.67
C ASN A 62 4.04 14.23 -3.17
N CYS A 63 3.02 13.82 -3.93
CA CYS A 63 3.18 13.46 -5.35
C CYS A 63 2.24 14.20 -6.30
N GLY A 64 1.25 14.95 -5.81
CA GLY A 64 0.23 15.62 -6.61
C GLY A 64 -0.83 14.70 -7.23
N GLY A 65 -0.75 13.39 -6.99
CA GLY A 65 -1.71 12.41 -7.49
C GLY A 65 -3.02 12.35 -6.70
N GLU A 66 -4.01 11.64 -7.23
CA GLU A 66 -5.30 11.42 -6.56
C GLU A 66 -5.18 10.48 -5.35
N LEU A 67 -5.94 10.78 -4.29
CA LEU A 67 -6.10 9.94 -3.11
C LEU A 67 -7.38 9.11 -3.21
N VAL A 68 -7.24 7.85 -3.62
CA VAL A 68 -8.35 6.89 -3.72
C VAL A 68 -8.47 6.06 -2.46
N ARG A 69 -9.57 5.30 -2.30
CA ARG A 69 -9.69 4.37 -1.16
C ARG A 69 -8.61 3.29 -1.25
N ARG A 70 -7.93 3.04 -0.14
CA ARG A 70 -6.95 1.95 -0.02
C ARG A 70 -7.65 0.62 -0.35
N PRO A 71 -7.16 -0.14 -1.35
CA PRO A 71 -7.69 -1.46 -1.64
C PRO A 71 -7.65 -2.34 -0.39
N ARG A 72 -8.77 -3.01 -0.09
CA ARG A 72 -8.83 -3.97 1.00
C ARG A 72 -8.46 -5.34 0.45
N ARG A 73 -7.69 -6.12 1.21
CA ARG A 73 -7.59 -7.56 0.92
C ARG A 73 -8.97 -8.16 1.15
N THR A 74 -9.65 -8.52 0.09
CA THR A 74 -10.75 -9.48 0.17
C THR A 74 -10.13 -10.79 0.69
N PRO A 75 -10.70 -11.48 1.68
CA PRO A 75 -10.34 -12.87 1.92
C PRO A 75 -10.48 -13.66 0.61
N PRO A 76 -9.72 -14.74 0.36
CA PRO A 76 -9.86 -15.52 -0.85
C PRO A 76 -11.31 -15.99 -0.96
N ALA A 77 -12.06 -15.33 -1.82
CA ALA A 77 -13.40 -15.69 -2.21
C ALA A 77 -13.29 -15.89 -3.72
N ASP A 78 -13.41 -17.15 -4.14
CA ASP A 78 -13.55 -17.53 -5.54
C ASP A 78 -14.45 -16.53 -6.27
N THR A 79 -13.87 -15.85 -7.25
CA THR A 79 -14.56 -15.14 -8.34
C THR A 79 -15.75 -14.24 -7.97
N ALA A 80 -15.56 -12.92 -8.07
CA ALA A 80 -16.27 -12.07 -9.04
C ALA A 80 -16.10 -10.58 -8.69
N SER A 81 -15.16 -9.91 -9.34
CA SER A 81 -15.28 -8.47 -9.59
C SER A 81 -16.36 -8.27 -10.65
N GLY A 82 -17.61 -8.18 -10.21
CA GLY A 82 -18.67 -7.57 -11.00
C GLY A 82 -18.55 -6.04 -10.90
N GLY A 83 -18.44 -5.36 -12.05
CA GLY A 83 -18.67 -3.92 -12.09
C GLY A 83 -17.96 -3.13 -13.19
N VAL A 84 -18.18 -3.48 -14.47
CA VAL A 84 -18.28 -2.44 -15.51
C VAL A 84 -19.59 -2.65 -16.27
N GLY A 85 -20.60 -1.85 -15.93
CA GLY A 85 -21.79 -1.66 -16.72
C GLY A 85 -21.81 -0.23 -17.22
N ALA A 86 -21.87 -0.06 -18.53
CA ALA A 86 -22.68 0.92 -19.28
C ALA A 86 -21.99 1.26 -20.62
N GLY A 87 -22.69 0.95 -21.71
CA GLY A 87 -22.25 1.38 -23.05
C GLY A 87 -23.03 0.74 -24.19
N ALA A 88 -24.36 0.64 -24.08
CA ALA A 88 -25.20 0.49 -25.27
C ALA A 88 -25.42 1.90 -25.83
N VAL A 89 -24.90 2.17 -27.03
CA VAL A 89 -25.39 3.25 -27.89
C VAL A 89 -25.69 2.64 -29.25
N SER A 90 -26.82 3.09 -29.78
CA SER A 90 -27.64 2.53 -30.86
C SER A 90 -26.97 2.34 -32.21
#